data_AF-W1XNA5-F1
#
_entry.id   AF-W1XNA5-F1
#
_cell.length_a   1.000
_cell.length_b   1.000
_cell.length_c   1.000
_cell.angle_alpha   90.00
_cell.angle_beta   90.00
_cell.angle_gamma   90.00
#
_symmetry.space_group_name_H-M   'P 1'
#
loop_
_entity.id
_entity.type
_entity.pdbx_description
1 polymer ?
#
loop_
_entity_poly.entity_id
_entity_poly.type
_entity_poly.pdbx_seq_one_letter_code
_entity_poly.pdbx_strand_id
1 'polypeptide(L)'
;YARHHLKGKKQDFFWRLETPDRLGRAGIDKIGLGALIGLSDSWRVDCYMVAEHLLWLQQHYWQSRYSVSFPRLRPCTGGIEP
;
A
#
# COMPACT_ATOMS: atom_id res chain seq x y z
N TYR A 1 -1.42 -2.62 10.98
CA TYR A 1 -0.31 -3.29 10.26
C TYR A 1 0.34 -4.40 11.09
N ALA A 2 0.88 -4.11 12.29
CA ALA A 2 1.58 -5.08 13.14
C ALA A 2 0.73 -6.32 13.53
N ARG A 3 -0.59 -6.14 13.72
CA ARG A 3 -1.54 -7.24 13.98
C ARG A 3 -1.53 -8.34 12.91
N HIS A 4 -1.25 -7.98 11.65
CA HIS A 4 -1.32 -8.89 10.50
C HIS A 4 0.05 -9.36 10.00
N HIS A 5 1.12 -8.68 10.44
CA HIS A 5 2.49 -8.98 10.03
C HIS A 5 3.30 -9.31 11.28
N LEU A 6 3.31 -10.60 11.63
CA LEU A 6 3.82 -11.09 12.92
C LEU A 6 5.29 -11.53 12.90
N LYS A 7 5.87 -11.79 11.71
CA LYS A 7 7.28 -12.20 11.55
C LYS A 7 7.87 -11.72 10.21
N GLY A 8 9.19 -11.55 10.17
CA GLY A 8 9.98 -11.30 8.96
C GLY A 8 10.07 -9.83 8.52
N LYS A 9 10.69 -9.57 7.36
CA LYS A 9 10.92 -8.20 6.85
C LYS A 9 9.65 -7.39 6.59
N LYS A 10 8.50 -8.06 6.45
CA LYS A 10 7.20 -7.41 6.22
C LYS A 10 6.58 -6.86 7.52
N GLN A 11 7.23 -6.98 8.69
CA GLN A 11 6.75 -6.33 9.91
C GLN A 11 7.09 -4.85 9.96
N ASP A 12 8.18 -4.45 9.31
CA ASP A 12 8.63 -3.07 9.25
C ASP A 12 7.68 -2.26 8.35
N PHE A 13 6.77 -1.54 9.01
CA PHE A 13 5.74 -0.77 8.34
C PHE A 13 6.33 0.40 7.56
N PHE A 14 7.24 1.16 8.17
CA PHE A 14 7.81 2.36 7.56
C PHE A 14 8.66 1.99 6.35
N TRP A 15 9.49 0.95 6.48
CA TRP A 15 10.25 0.45 5.34
C TRP A 15 9.35 0.05 4.17
N ARG A 16 8.21 -0.60 4.46
CA ARG A 16 7.24 -0.96 3.41
C ARG A 16 6.54 0.26 2.84
N LEU A 17 6.10 1.18 3.68
CA LEU A 17 5.39 2.40 3.30
C LEU A 17 6.25 3.27 2.37
N GLU A 18 7.54 3.41 2.66
CA GLU A 18 8.50 4.22 1.87
C GLU A 18 8.95 3.55 0.57
N THR A 19 8.48 2.34 0.25
CA THR A 19 8.89 1.64 -0.98
C THR A 19 8.60 2.45 -2.25
N PRO A 20 7.40 3.04 -2.44
CA PRO A 20 7.10 3.86 -3.63
C PRO A 20 8.01 5.08 -3.75
N ASP A 21 8.37 5.73 -2.64
CA ASP A 21 9.32 6.84 -2.64
C ASP A 21 10.69 6.42 -3.15
N ARG A 22 11.21 5.28 -2.66
CA ARG A 22 12.48 4.70 -3.14
C ARG A 22 12.42 4.35 -4.63
N LEU A 23 11.28 3.89 -5.15
CA LEU A 23 11.08 3.64 -6.59
C LEU A 23 11.07 4.96 -7.39
N GLY A 24 10.42 6.00 -6.86
CA GLY A 24 10.41 7.34 -7.46
C GLY A 24 11.82 7.92 -7.58
N ARG A 25 12.62 7.87 -6.50
CA ARG A 25 14.03 8.29 -6.51
C ARG A 25 14.89 7.52 -7.51
N ALA A 26 14.57 6.25 -7.74
CA ALA A 26 15.27 5.40 -8.70
C ALA A 26 14.85 5.65 -10.16
N GLY A 27 13.89 6.56 -10.41
CA GLY A 27 13.42 6.88 -11.76
C GLY A 27 12.59 5.77 -12.40
N ILE A 28 11.90 4.95 -11.60
CA ILE A 28 11.03 3.89 -12.13
C ILE A 28 9.83 4.51 -12.87
N ASP A 29 9.63 4.08 -14.11
CA ASP A 29 8.60 4.63 -14.99
C ASP A 29 7.16 4.35 -14.50
N LYS A 30 6.90 3.23 -13.84
CA LYS A 30 5.54 2.89 -13.36
C LYS A 30 5.55 2.34 -11.94
N ILE A 31 4.75 2.96 -11.07
CA ILE A 31 4.65 2.63 -9.65
C ILE A 31 3.21 2.21 -9.32
N GLY A 32 3.07 1.04 -8.68
CA GLY A 32 1.77 0.50 -8.25
C GLY A 32 1.52 0.76 -6.77
N LEU A 33 0.31 1.22 -6.45
CA LEU A 33 -0.17 1.40 -5.08
C LEU A 33 -1.46 0.61 -4.82
N GLY A 34 -1.73 0.35 -3.55
CA GLY A 34 -2.96 -0.29 -3.11
C GLY A 34 -2.91 -0.71 -1.65
N ALA A 35 -4.10 -0.88 -1.08
CA ALA A 35 -4.31 -1.46 0.23
C ALA A 35 -5.27 -2.64 0.10
N LEU A 36 -5.06 -3.68 0.92
CA LEU A 36 -5.99 -4.80 0.98
C LEU A 36 -7.19 -4.42 1.85
N ILE A 37 -8.30 -4.11 1.19
CA ILE A 37 -9.55 -3.69 1.82
C ILE A 37 -10.13 -4.88 2.63
N GLY A 38 -10.46 -4.63 3.89
CA GLY A 38 -10.95 -5.64 4.83
C GLY A 38 -9.92 -6.09 5.87
N LEU A 39 -8.68 -5.58 5.82
CA LEU A 39 -7.71 -5.78 6.92
C LEU A 39 -7.88 -4.79 8.07
N SER A 40 -8.43 -3.60 7.80
CA SER A 40 -8.75 -2.60 8.81
C SER A 40 -10.25 -2.54 9.03
N ASP A 41 -10.65 -1.97 10.16
CA ASP A 41 -12.06 -1.77 10.51
C ASP A 41 -12.75 -0.72 9.61
N SER A 42 -11.99 0.08 8.85
CA SER A 42 -12.52 1.13 7.97
C SER A 42 -11.83 1.16 6.62
N TRP A 43 -12.47 0.55 5.62
CA TRP A 43 -12.02 0.61 4.23
C TRP A 43 -11.91 2.03 3.69
N ARG A 44 -12.71 2.97 4.22
CA ARG A 44 -12.67 4.38 3.83
C ARG A 44 -11.35 5.02 4.21
N VAL A 45 -10.83 4.72 5.40
CA VAL A 45 -9.52 5.20 5.86
C VAL A 45 -8.42 4.59 5.01
N ASP A 46 -8.48 3.29 4.72
CA ASP A 46 -7.49 2.64 3.86
C ASP A 46 -7.42 3.29 2.47
N CYS A 47 -8.58 3.50 1.83
CA CYS A 47 -8.65 4.15 0.53
C CYS A 47 -8.17 5.61 0.57
N TYR A 48 -8.54 6.36 1.61
CA TYR A 48 -8.09 7.74 1.78
C TYR A 48 -6.57 7.83 1.93
N MET A 49 -5.96 6.99 2.77
CA MET A 49 -4.52 6.99 2.99
C MET A 49 -3.73 6.59 1.73
N VAL A 50 -4.26 5.67 0.92
CA VAL A 50 -3.66 5.36 -0.40
C VAL A 50 -3.74 6.55 -1.35
N ALA A 51 -4.87 7.28 -1.36
CA ALA A 51 -5.04 8.46 -2.20
C ALA A 51 -4.09 9.61 -1.79
N GLU A 52 -3.96 9.89 -0.50
CA GLU A 52 -3.00 10.86 0.03
C GLU A 52 -1.55 10.50 -0.34
N HIS A 53 -1.18 9.22 -0.21
CA HIS A 53 0.15 8.77 -0.59
C HIS A 53 0.39 8.90 -2.11
N LEU A 54 -0.60 8.58 -2.93
CA LEU A 54 -0.52 8.81 -4.38
C LEU A 54 -0.34 10.29 -4.70
N LEU A 55 -1.12 11.18 -4.06
CA LEU A 55 -1.03 12.62 -4.26
C LEU A 55 0.37 13.13 -3.95
N TRP A 56 0.94 12.70 -2.82
CA TRP A 56 2.31 13.05 -2.45
C TRP A 56 3.32 12.58 -3.52
N LEU A 57 3.22 11.33 -3.98
CA LEU A 57 4.13 10.81 -5.02
C LEU A 57 4.00 11.56 -6.35
N GLN A 58 2.79 11.92 -6.76
CA GLN A 58 2.56 12.69 -7.99
C GLN A 58 3.20 14.08 -7.94
N GLN A 59 3.26 14.70 -6.76
CA GLN A 59 3.92 16.00 -6.58
C GLN A 59 5.45 15.90 -6.61
N HIS A 60 6.02 14.80 -6.12
CA HIS A 60 7.47 14.63 -6.02
C HIS A 60 8.10 13.94 -7.24
N TYR A 61 7.37 13.00 -7.85
CA TYR A 61 7.83 12.16 -8.96
C TYR A 61 6.81 12.23 -10.11
N TRP A 62 6.63 13.42 -10.67
CA TRP A 62 5.64 13.74 -11.70
C TRP A 62 5.89 13.03 -13.05
N GLN A 63 7.12 12.55 -13.29
CA GLN A 63 7.49 11.83 -14.50
C GLN A 63 7.10 10.34 -14.46
N SER A 64 6.82 9.80 -13.27
CA SER A 64 6.39 8.41 -13.12
C SER A 64 4.88 8.28 -13.37
N ARG A 65 4.48 7.13 -13.91
CA ARG A 65 3.10 6.72 -14.08
C ARG A 65 2.62 5.92 -12.88
N TYR A 66 1.34 6.05 -12.54
CA TYR A 66 0.79 5.39 -11.35
C TYR A 66 -0.38 4.49 -11.70
N SER A 67 -0.51 3.40 -10.96
CA SER A 67 -1.70 2.55 -10.97
C SER A 67 -2.15 2.28 -9.54
N VAL A 68 -3.45 2.37 -9.29
CA VAL A 68 -4.05 2.05 -7.99
C VAL A 68 -4.86 0.77 -8.11
N SER A 69 -4.65 -0.13 -7.16
CA SER A 69 -5.39 -1.38 -7.03
C SER A 69 -6.27 -1.35 -5.78
N PHE A 70 -7.46 -1.96 -5.88
CA PHE A 70 -8.43 -2.06 -4.80
C PHE A 70 -8.75 -3.53 -4.48
N PRO A 71 -7.73 -4.35 -4.11
CA PRO A 71 -7.98 -5.73 -3.74
C PRO A 71 -8.82 -5.80 -2.46
N ARG A 72 -9.76 -6.74 -2.41
CA ARG A 72 -10.58 -7.03 -1.23
C ARG A 72 -10.17 -8.36 -0.61
N LEU A 73 -10.20 -8.45 0.71
CA LEU A 73 -9.98 -9.69 1.43
C LEU A 73 -11.01 -10.73 0.97
N ARG A 74 -10.54 -11.95 0.77
CA ARG A 74 -11.35 -13.11 0.36
C ARG A 74 -11.07 -14.25 1.33
N PRO A 75 -12.04 -15.14 1.56
CA PRO A 75 -11.81 -16.34 2.35
C PRO A 75 -10.59 -17.11 1.84
N CYS A 76 -9.73 -17.53 2.75
CA CYS A 76 -8.54 -18.34 2.45
C CYS A 76 -8.21 -19.26 3.62
N THR A 77 -7.57 -20.39 3.33
CA THR A 77 -7.21 -21.38 4.34
C THR A 77 -6.25 -20.78 5.38
N GLY A 78 -6.62 -20.84 6.66
CA GLY A 78 -5.81 -20.27 7.77
C GLY A 78 -5.82 -18.74 7.82
N GLY A 79 -6.71 -18.09 7.06
CA GLY A 79 -6.86 -16.65 7.01
C GLY A 79 -7.77 -16.07 8.07
N ILE A 80 -7.88 -14.74 8.07
CA ILE A 80 -8.85 -13.99 8.84
C ILE A 80 -10.15 -13.94 8.01
N GLU A 81 -11.28 -14.28 8.63
CA GLU A 81 -12.60 -14.10 8.01
C GLU A 81 -12.87 -12.59 7.78
N PRO A 82 -13.33 -12.19 6.58
CA PRO A 82 -13.44 -10.79 6.18
C PRO A 82 -14.56 -10.00 6.88
#